data_AF-A0A419K0M6-F1
#
_entry.id   AF-A0A419K0M6-F1
#
_cell.length_a   1.000
_cell.length_b   1.000
_cell.length_c   1.000
_cell.angle_alpha   90.00
_cell.angle_beta   90.00
_cell.angle_gamma   90.00
#
_symmetry.space_group_name_H-M   'P 1'
#
loop_
_entity.id
_entity.type
_entity.pdbx_description
1 polymer ?
#
loop_
_entity_poly.entity_id
_entity_poly.type
_entity_poly.pdbx_seq_one_letter_code
_entity_poly.pdbx_strand_id
1 'polypeptide(L)'
;MVSKDQTIGGIIFIVCLVVAIFYLVTLFYPQWLGVFGGSVDAAQVQFWVIAVPVFIAFIAVMGIGAWIGWTMATTPPPKPIEEITSEIEEKSEEETEPTVAEEKKPERKKKSTK
;
A
#
# COMPACT_ATOMS: atom_id res chain seq x y z
N MET A 1 -19.32 24.82 -16.37
CA MET A 1 -17.89 24.52 -16.62
C MET A 1 -17.56 23.31 -15.78
N VAL A 2 -17.37 22.14 -16.37
CA VAL A 2 -17.08 20.92 -15.59
C VAL A 2 -15.67 21.06 -15.02
N SER A 3 -15.52 20.84 -13.71
CA SER A 3 -14.20 20.81 -13.07
C SER A 3 -13.33 19.76 -13.76
N LYS A 4 -12.04 20.05 -13.94
CA LYS A 4 -11.08 19.10 -14.50
C LYS A 4 -11.12 17.77 -13.72
N ASP A 5 -11.29 17.83 -12.42
CA ASP A 5 -11.38 16.66 -11.53
C ASP A 5 -12.65 15.84 -11.77
N GLN A 6 -13.78 16.52 -12.02
CA GLN A 6 -15.05 15.85 -12.36
C GLN A 6 -14.98 15.20 -13.75
N THR A 7 -14.28 15.82 -14.70
CA THR A 7 -14.03 15.21 -16.02
C THR A 7 -13.19 13.94 -15.89
N ILE A 8 -12.11 13.98 -15.09
CA ILE A 8 -11.25 12.82 -14.86
C ILE A 8 -12.03 11.69 -14.19
N GLY A 9 -12.78 11.99 -13.12
CA GLY A 9 -13.61 11.02 -12.43
C GLY A 9 -14.69 10.42 -13.35
N GLY A 10 -15.33 11.26 -14.18
CA GLY A 10 -16.33 10.82 -15.15
C GLY A 10 -15.76 9.89 -16.22
N ILE A 11 -14.56 10.20 -16.75
CA ILE A 11 -13.89 9.34 -17.74
C ILE A 11 -13.55 7.98 -17.12
N ILE A 12 -12.96 7.95 -15.92
CA ILE A 12 -12.62 6.70 -15.23
C ILE A 12 -13.87 5.86 -14.98
N PHE A 13 -14.96 6.47 -14.52
CA PHE A 13 -16.22 5.78 -14.30
C PHE A 13 -16.77 5.16 -15.59
N ILE A 14 -16.78 5.92 -16.69
CA ILE A 14 -17.24 5.42 -17.99
C ILE A 14 -16.37 4.25 -18.45
N VAL A 15 -15.05 4.35 -18.33
CA VAL A 15 -14.13 3.27 -18.70
C VAL A 15 -14.41 2.01 -17.87
N CYS A 16 -14.52 2.14 -16.55
CA CYS A 16 -14.86 1.01 -15.68
C CYS A 16 -16.22 0.38 -16.04
N LEU A 17 -17.22 1.21 -16.31
CA LEU A 17 -18.56 0.74 -16.68
C LEU A 17 -18.53 -0.01 -18.02
N VAL A 18 -17.81 0.52 -19.02
CA VAL A 18 -17.64 -0.14 -20.32
C VAL A 18 -16.92 -1.48 -20.16
N VAL A 19 -15.85 -1.53 -19.37
CA VAL A 19 -15.13 -2.79 -19.09
C VAL A 19 -16.03 -3.80 -18.37
N ALA A 20 -16.83 -3.36 -17.40
CA ALA A 20 -17.76 -4.23 -16.68
C ALA A 20 -18.84 -4.81 -17.61
N ILE A 21 -19.44 -3.98 -18.47
CA ILE A 21 -20.40 -4.44 -19.47
C ILE A 21 -19.73 -5.41 -20.45
N PHE A 22 -18.55 -5.06 -20.96
CA PHE A 22 -17.80 -5.92 -21.87
C PHE A 22 -17.52 -7.29 -21.25
N TYR A 23 -17.07 -7.31 -19.99
CA TYR A 23 -16.83 -8.54 -19.22
C TYR A 23 -18.09 -9.39 -19.09
N LEU A 24 -19.22 -8.80 -18.69
CA LEU A 24 -20.49 -9.53 -18.55
C LEU A 24 -20.99 -10.07 -19.89
N VAL A 25 -20.93 -9.27 -20.94
CA VAL A 25 -21.35 -9.68 -22.29
C VAL A 25 -20.47 -10.81 -22.81
N THR A 26 -19.15 -10.72 -22.66
CA THR A 26 -18.24 -11.81 -23.07
C THR A 26 -18.41 -13.07 -22.23
N LEU A 27 -18.73 -12.95 -20.94
CA LEU A 27 -18.94 -14.09 -20.06
C LEU A 27 -20.23 -14.86 -20.42
N PHE A 28 -21.36 -14.17 -20.60
CA PHE A 28 -22.65 -14.80 -20.87
C PHE A 28 -22.93 -15.05 -22.35
N TYR A 29 -22.32 -14.27 -23.25
CA TYR A 29 -22.51 -14.36 -24.69
C TYR A 29 -21.18 -14.20 -25.46
N PRO A 30 -20.24 -15.16 -25.31
CA PRO A 30 -18.93 -15.11 -25.97
C PRO A 30 -19.00 -15.15 -27.50
N GLN A 31 -20.12 -15.62 -28.07
CA GLN A 31 -20.33 -15.74 -29.51
C GLN A 31 -20.32 -14.40 -30.26
N TRP A 32 -20.57 -13.28 -29.57
CA TRP A 32 -20.48 -11.95 -30.19
C TRP A 32 -19.07 -11.62 -30.70
N LEU A 33 -18.03 -12.27 -30.15
CA LEU A 33 -16.66 -12.12 -30.62
C LEU A 33 -16.46 -12.69 -32.04
N GLY A 34 -17.38 -13.52 -32.53
CA GLY A 34 -17.37 -14.02 -33.90
C GLY A 34 -17.54 -12.91 -34.95
N VAL A 35 -18.05 -11.73 -34.56
CA VAL A 35 -18.12 -10.53 -35.43
C VAL A 35 -16.73 -10.09 -35.91
N PHE A 36 -15.68 -10.42 -35.15
CA PHE A 36 -14.29 -10.14 -35.52
C PHE A 36 -13.68 -11.15 -36.50
N GLY A 37 -14.46 -12.09 -37.04
CA GLY A 37 -14.06 -12.96 -38.16
C GLY A 37 -13.29 -14.24 -37.77
N GLY A 38 -13.33 -14.65 -36.50
CA GLY A 38 -12.70 -15.87 -36.02
C GLY A 38 -13.70 -16.94 -35.57
N SER A 39 -13.29 -18.22 -35.62
CA SER A 39 -14.02 -19.30 -34.94
C SER A 39 -13.80 -19.18 -33.44
N VAL A 40 -14.83 -18.76 -32.71
CA VAL A 40 -14.76 -18.55 -31.26
C VAL A 40 -15.33 -19.75 -30.53
N ASP A 41 -14.46 -20.53 -29.89
CA ASP A 41 -14.89 -21.54 -28.94
C ASP A 41 -15.36 -20.86 -27.64
N ALA A 42 -16.64 -20.98 -27.35
CA ALA A 42 -17.28 -20.36 -26.18
C ALA A 42 -16.63 -20.84 -24.87
N ALA A 43 -16.31 -22.13 -24.78
CA ALA A 43 -15.76 -22.72 -23.57
C ALA A 43 -14.38 -22.14 -23.26
N GLN A 44 -13.52 -22.05 -24.28
CA GLN A 44 -12.19 -21.49 -24.14
C GLN A 44 -12.24 -20.00 -23.74
N VAL A 45 -13.10 -19.20 -24.38
CA VAL A 45 -13.22 -17.77 -24.02
C VAL A 45 -13.67 -17.61 -22.57
N GLN A 46 -14.72 -18.32 -22.15
CA GLN A 46 -15.23 -18.23 -20.78
C GLN A 46 -14.17 -18.64 -19.76
N PHE A 47 -13.42 -19.72 -20.05
CA PHE A 47 -12.33 -20.16 -19.19
C PHE A 47 -11.30 -19.04 -19.00
N TRP A 48 -10.81 -18.42 -20.07
CA TRP A 48 -9.79 -17.36 -19.96
C TRP A 48 -10.32 -16.07 -19.33
N VAL A 49 -11.57 -15.68 -19.62
CA VAL A 49 -12.22 -14.50 -19.02
C VAL A 49 -12.33 -14.63 -17.49
N ILE A 50 -12.53 -15.83 -16.96
CA ILE A 50 -12.57 -16.09 -15.52
C ILE A 50 -11.15 -16.34 -14.96
N ALA A 51 -10.36 -17.14 -15.66
CA ALA A 51 -9.05 -17.58 -15.18
C ALA A 51 -8.09 -16.40 -15.00
N VAL A 52 -8.08 -15.42 -15.90
CA VAL A 52 -7.15 -14.28 -15.83
C VAL A 52 -7.37 -13.42 -14.57
N PRO A 53 -8.58 -12.89 -14.28
CA PRO A 53 -8.81 -12.12 -13.05
C PRO A 53 -8.52 -12.93 -11.78
N VAL A 54 -8.96 -14.20 -11.75
CA VAL A 54 -8.74 -15.08 -10.59
C VAL A 54 -7.25 -15.35 -10.38
N PHE A 55 -6.51 -15.59 -11.45
CA PHE A 55 -5.06 -15.78 -11.41
C PHE A 55 -4.34 -14.53 -10.91
N ILE A 56 -4.69 -13.34 -11.40
CA ILE A 56 -4.10 -12.08 -10.93
C ILE A 56 -4.37 -11.87 -9.44
N ALA A 57 -5.61 -12.09 -8.99
CA ALA A 57 -5.97 -12.00 -7.58
C ALA A 57 -5.18 -13.01 -6.73
N PHE A 58 -5.05 -14.25 -7.20
CA PHE A 58 -4.29 -15.30 -6.52
C PHE A 58 -2.79 -14.94 -6.41
N ILE A 59 -2.17 -14.48 -7.49
CA ILE A 59 -0.76 -14.04 -7.49
C ILE A 59 -0.55 -12.86 -6.56
N ALA A 60 -1.50 -11.90 -6.49
CA ALA A 60 -1.41 -10.79 -5.55
C ALA A 60 -1.40 -11.28 -4.09
N VAL A 61 -2.30 -12.21 -3.73
CA VAL A 61 -2.35 -12.81 -2.39
C VAL A 61 -1.07 -13.60 -2.08
N MET A 62 -0.61 -14.43 -3.01
CA MET A 62 0.64 -15.18 -2.87
C MET A 62 1.86 -14.27 -2.77
N GLY A 63 1.89 -13.16 -3.51
CA GLY A 63 2.95 -12.15 -3.43
C GLY A 63 3.04 -11.50 -2.06
N ILE A 64 1.89 -11.18 -1.44
CA ILE A 64 1.84 -10.65 -0.06
C ILE A 64 2.36 -11.70 0.92
N GLY A 65 1.90 -12.95 0.82
CA GLY A 65 2.36 -14.05 1.70
C GLY A 65 3.85 -14.31 1.56
N ALA A 66 4.36 -14.32 0.33
CA ALA A 66 5.79 -14.48 0.04
C ALA A 66 6.61 -13.31 0.60
N TRP A 67 6.12 -12.08 0.50
CA TRP A 67 6.77 -10.90 1.08
C TRP A 67 6.87 -10.99 2.60
N ILE A 68 5.77 -11.36 3.28
CA ILE A 68 5.76 -11.53 4.74
C ILE A 68 6.73 -12.66 5.14
N GLY A 69 6.66 -13.81 4.46
CA GLY A 69 7.58 -14.93 4.71
C GLY A 69 9.04 -14.54 4.50
N TRP A 70 9.34 -13.77 3.45
CA TRP A 70 10.67 -13.24 3.18
C TRP A 70 11.16 -12.33 4.31
N THR A 71 10.32 -11.42 4.81
CA THR A 71 10.71 -10.56 5.94
C THR A 71 10.99 -11.37 7.20
N MET A 72 10.16 -12.35 7.57
CA MET A 72 10.43 -13.20 8.73
C MET A 72 11.69 -14.06 8.58
N ALA A 73 11.99 -14.54 7.37
CA ALA A 73 13.20 -15.34 7.11
C ALA A 73 14.49 -14.49 7.15
N THR A 74 14.40 -13.20 6.82
CA THR A 74 15.55 -12.30 6.71
C THR A 74 15.69 -11.34 7.91
N THR A 75 14.68 -11.24 8.78
CA THR A 75 14.78 -10.52 10.05
C THR A 75 15.31 -11.48 11.12
N PRO A 76 16.57 -11.29 11.60
CA PRO A 76 17.02 -12.00 12.79
C PRO A 76 16.08 -11.65 13.95
N PRO A 77 15.77 -12.62 14.84
CA PRO A 77 14.89 -12.39 15.98
C PRO A 77 15.37 -11.16 16.75
N PRO A 78 14.46 -10.24 17.12
CA PRO A 78 14.82 -9.03 17.83
C PRO A 78 15.64 -9.42 19.06
N LYS A 79 16.82 -8.79 19.22
CA LYS A 79 17.71 -9.02 20.35
C LYS A 79 16.93 -8.81 21.66
N PRO A 80 17.18 -9.63 22.69
CA PRO A 80 16.60 -9.43 24.02
C PRO A 80 16.83 -8.00 24.50
N ILE A 81 15.79 -7.42 25.10
CA ILE A 81 15.69 -6.00 25.49
C ILE A 81 16.82 -5.59 26.46
N GLU A 82 17.46 -6.55 27.13
CA GLU A 82 18.53 -6.35 28.12
C GLU A 82 19.81 -5.73 27.52
N GLU A 83 20.23 -6.11 26.32
CA GLU A 83 21.45 -5.57 25.68
C GLU A 83 21.25 -4.15 25.13
N ILE A 84 20.00 -3.79 24.78
CA ILE A 84 19.66 -2.47 24.23
C ILE A 84 19.62 -1.42 25.36
N THR A 85 19.14 -1.81 26.55
CA THR A 85 19.18 -0.94 27.74
C THR A 85 20.60 -0.65 28.19
N SER A 86 21.51 -1.63 28.18
CA SER A 86 22.91 -1.41 28.57
C SER A 86 23.67 -0.50 27.61
N GLU A 87 23.47 -0.61 26.29
CA GLU A 87 24.14 0.29 25.32
C GLU A 87 23.57 1.72 25.34
N ILE A 88 22.29 1.91 25.70
CA ILE A 88 21.68 3.25 25.85
C ILE A 88 22.15 3.92 27.15
N GLU A 89 22.32 3.14 28.22
CA GLU A 89 22.78 3.64 29.51
C GLU A 89 24.27 4.01 29.47
N GLU A 90 25.12 3.18 28.85
CA GLU A 90 26.55 3.45 28.67
C GLU A 90 26.80 4.69 27.77
N LYS A 91 25.95 4.90 26.76
CA LYS A 91 26.02 6.09 25.90
C LYS A 91 25.44 7.36 26.56
N SER A 92 24.53 7.20 27.53
CA SER A 92 23.94 8.33 28.26
C SER A 92 24.85 8.85 29.38
N GLU A 93 25.71 8.00 29.95
CA GLU A 93 26.68 8.42 30.98
C GLU A 93 27.85 9.23 30.40
N GLU A 94 28.27 8.93 29.16
CA GLU A 94 29.39 9.63 28.49
C GLU A 94 29.04 11.07 28.07
N GLU A 95 27.75 11.41 27.90
CA GLU A 95 27.30 12.73 27.39
C GLU A 95 27.00 13.75 28.51
N THR A 96 26.99 13.35 29.79
CA THR A 96 26.52 14.21 30.92
C THR A 96 27.57 15.01 31.69
N GLU A 97 28.88 14.86 31.42
CA GLU A 97 29.93 15.63 32.09
C GLU A 97 30.62 16.60 31.11
N PRO A 98 30.01 17.74 30.66
CA PRO A 98 30.30 19.03 31.32
C PRO A 98 29.31 20.18 30.97
N THR A 99 28.08 20.26 31.50
CA THR A 99 27.20 21.45 31.21
C THR A 99 26.44 22.01 32.42
N VAL A 100 26.77 21.60 33.64
CA VAL A 100 26.05 22.05 34.86
C VAL A 100 26.50 23.43 35.39
N ALA A 101 27.47 24.11 34.77
CA ALA A 101 28.08 25.30 35.38
C ALA A 101 27.46 26.67 35.03
N GLU A 102 26.64 26.83 33.99
CA GLU A 102 26.32 28.18 33.49
C GLU A 102 24.88 28.31 32.97
N GLU A 103 23.89 28.49 33.85
CA GLU A 103 22.66 29.29 33.59
C GLU A 103 21.71 29.26 34.80
N LYS A 104 22.16 29.83 35.93
CA LYS A 104 21.27 30.16 37.05
C LYS A 104 21.11 31.69 37.08
N LYS A 105 19.90 32.18 36.75
CA LYS A 105 19.32 33.55 37.00
C LYS A 105 19.63 34.61 35.92
N PRO A 106 18.70 35.50 35.44
CA PRO A 106 17.30 35.78 35.86
C PRO A 106 16.30 36.12 34.72
N GLU A 107 15.12 35.47 34.63
CA GLU A 107 13.98 36.08 33.90
C GLU A 107 12.63 35.78 34.55
N ARG A 108 12.43 36.35 35.74
CA ARG A 108 11.16 36.36 36.47
C ARG A 108 10.62 37.79 36.59
N LYS A 109 10.39 38.48 35.46
CA LYS A 109 9.62 39.74 35.39
C LYS A 109 9.12 40.00 33.96
N LYS A 110 7.92 39.52 33.61
CA LYS A 110 6.95 40.17 32.68
C LYS A 110 5.79 39.22 32.38
N LYS A 111 4.79 39.20 33.25
CA LYS A 111 3.37 38.93 32.91
C LYS A 111 2.52 39.22 34.15
N SER A 112 2.36 40.51 34.43
CA SER A 112 1.25 41.06 35.20
C SER A 112 1.11 42.53 34.81
N THR A 113 -0.13 43.01 34.62
CA THR A 113 -0.54 44.30 34.04
C THR A 113 -0.39 44.33 32.50
N LYS A 114 -1.42 44.56 31.68
CA LYS A 114 -2.69 45.25 31.85
C LYS A 114 -3.68 44.74 30.80
#